data_AF-A0A7S3I4N7-F1
#
_entry.id   AF-A0A7S3I4N7-F1
#
_cell.length_a   1.000
_cell.length_b   1.000
_cell.length_c   1.000
_cell.angle_alpha   90.00
_cell.angle_beta   90.00
_cell.angle_gamma   90.00
#
_symmetry.space_group_name_H-M   'P 1'
#
loop_
_entity.id
_entity.type
_entity.pdbx_description
1 polymer ?
#
loop_
_entity_poly.entity_id
_entity_poly.type
_entity_poly.pdbx_seq_one_letter_code
_entity_poly.pdbx_strand_id
1 'polypeptide(L)'
;MIGLSTCGWQSWSILAVFIIICAITNFYNVKTILSELALKEKFGCLHESEKYLTRRNLPFLLGLAFISAFIGQIFGLGGGFIYGPMLLMLGVNPIVVSSTCLYLIIFSGGASMFMFLVFGKLNWTYTLWLALFTGLGVILGLFVIKRVMKQYKRPSLVAFALALAIIISIGFSIFGSVRSLKVQVANDIDIMQGDPIC
;
A
#
# COMPACT_ATOMS: atom_id res chain seq x y z
N MET A 1 -8.82 -6.52 26.29
CA MET A 1 -9.02 -5.99 24.92
C MET A 1 -9.12 -7.19 24.00
N ILE A 2 -10.11 -7.22 23.12
CA ILE A 2 -10.77 -8.44 22.62
C ILE A 2 -9.74 -9.39 21.97
N GLY A 3 -9.32 -10.40 22.73
CA GLY A 3 -8.53 -11.53 22.26
C GLY A 3 -9.43 -12.48 21.51
N LEU A 4 -9.86 -12.09 20.31
CA LEU A 4 -10.55 -12.97 19.38
C LEU A 4 -9.58 -14.07 18.96
N SER A 5 -9.98 -15.33 19.17
CA SER A 5 -9.22 -16.48 18.72
C SER A 5 -9.00 -16.41 17.20
N THR A 6 -7.81 -16.83 16.78
CA THR A 6 -7.25 -16.68 15.44
C THR A 6 -8.05 -17.38 14.33
N CYS A 7 -9.14 -18.09 14.66
CA CYS A 7 -10.00 -18.83 13.73
C CYS A 7 -11.50 -18.80 14.10
N GLY A 8 -11.95 -17.81 14.88
CA GLY A 8 -13.37 -17.69 15.25
C GLY A 8 -14.26 -17.19 14.10
N TRP A 9 -15.53 -17.64 14.06
CA TRP A 9 -16.57 -17.13 13.14
C TRP A 9 -16.70 -15.60 13.16
N GLN A 10 -16.39 -14.99 14.30
CA GLN A 10 -16.40 -13.54 14.51
C GLN A 10 -15.32 -12.81 13.69
N SER A 11 -14.11 -13.38 13.56
CA SER A 11 -13.02 -12.80 12.76
C SER A 11 -13.36 -12.81 11.26
N TRP A 12 -13.93 -13.91 10.78
CA TRP A 12 -14.43 -14.03 9.41
C TRP A 12 -15.60 -13.08 9.15
N SER A 13 -16.49 -12.88 10.12
CA SER A 13 -17.61 -11.94 10.02
C SER A 13 -17.12 -10.49 9.91
N ILE A 14 -16.13 -10.09 10.72
CA ILE A 14 -15.53 -8.74 10.66
C ILE A 14 -14.83 -8.52 9.31
N LEU A 15 -14.09 -9.52 8.84
CA LEU A 15 -13.40 -9.46 7.54
C LEU A 15 -14.41 -9.40 6.38
N ALA A 16 -15.50 -10.17 6.44
CA ALA A 16 -16.57 -10.11 5.46
C ALA A 16 -17.25 -8.74 5.45
N VAL A 17 -17.56 -8.16 6.61
CA VAL A 17 -18.13 -6.80 6.71
C VAL A 17 -17.17 -5.77 6.12
N PHE A 18 -15.87 -5.86 6.40
CA PHE A 18 -14.87 -4.95 5.84
C PHE A 18 -14.80 -5.06 4.30
N ILE A 19 -14.81 -6.28 3.76
CA ILE A 19 -14.84 -6.52 2.31
C ILE A 19 -16.12 -5.97 1.69
N ILE A 20 -17.28 -6.17 2.34
CA ILE A 20 -18.57 -5.65 1.87
C ILE A 20 -18.54 -4.13 1.81
N ILE A 21 -18.06 -3.45 2.87
CA ILE A 21 -17.92 -2.00 2.89
C ILE A 21 -17.02 -1.54 1.74
N CYS A 22 -15.85 -2.17 1.56
CA CYS A 22 -14.93 -1.84 0.47
C CYS A 22 -15.58 -2.02 -0.92
N ALA A 23 -16.28 -3.13 -1.14
CA ALA A 23 -16.99 -3.42 -2.38
C ALA A 23 -18.09 -2.39 -2.65
N ILE A 24 -18.84 -1.98 -1.62
CA ILE A 24 -19.86 -0.95 -1.71
C ILE A 24 -19.24 0.40 -2.09
N THR A 25 -18.18 0.85 -1.40
CA THR A 25 -17.49 2.09 -1.78
C THR A 25 -16.92 2.02 -3.19
N ASN A 26 -16.34 0.89 -3.61
CA ASN A 26 -15.84 0.74 -4.96
C ASN A 26 -16.98 0.86 -5.98
N PHE A 27 -18.11 0.21 -5.74
CA PHE A 27 -19.29 0.29 -6.59
C PHE A 27 -19.84 1.71 -6.71
N TYR A 28 -19.93 2.45 -5.59
CA TYR A 28 -20.31 3.87 -5.63
C TYR A 28 -19.31 4.72 -6.40
N ASN A 29 -18.01 4.54 -6.18
CA ASN A 29 -16.96 5.26 -6.93
C ASN A 29 -17.05 4.99 -8.44
N VAL A 30 -17.23 3.73 -8.84
CA VAL A 30 -17.41 3.36 -10.26
C VAL A 30 -18.65 4.04 -10.85
N LYS A 31 -19.77 4.04 -10.12
CA LYS A 31 -21.01 4.67 -10.59
C LYS A 31 -20.85 6.19 -10.71
N THR A 32 -20.24 6.83 -9.73
CA THR A 32 -19.96 8.27 -9.74
C THR A 32 -19.04 8.65 -10.89
N ILE A 33 -17.95 7.90 -11.11
CA ILE A 33 -17.03 8.12 -12.23
C ILE A 33 -17.77 7.99 -13.57
N LEU A 34 -18.60 6.95 -13.75
CA LEU A 34 -19.38 6.79 -14.98
C LEU A 34 -20.38 7.93 -15.21
N SER A 35 -21.02 8.44 -14.16
CA SER A 35 -21.92 9.60 -14.29
C SER A 35 -21.17 10.89 -14.62
N GLU A 36 -19.99 11.10 -14.04
CA GLU A 36 -19.11 12.25 -14.33
C GLU A 36 -18.64 12.22 -15.79
N LEU A 37 -18.22 11.04 -16.27
CA LEU A 37 -17.78 10.86 -17.67
C LEU A 37 -18.91 11.15 -18.66
N ALA A 38 -20.12 10.65 -18.39
CA ALA A 38 -21.30 10.91 -19.23
C ALA A 38 -21.69 12.41 -19.24
N LEU A 39 -21.39 13.14 -18.17
CA LEU A 39 -21.64 14.58 -18.08
C LEU A 39 -20.56 15.36 -18.86
N LYS A 40 -19.28 15.01 -18.68
CA LYS A 40 -18.15 15.61 -19.42
C LYS A 40 -18.23 15.40 -20.93
N GLU A 41 -18.75 14.25 -21.36
CA GLU A 41 -19.01 13.95 -22.77
C GLU A 41 -20.06 14.91 -23.36
N LYS A 42 -21.13 15.23 -22.62
CA LYS A 42 -22.17 16.18 -23.06
C LYS A 42 -21.65 17.62 -23.20
N PHE A 43 -20.74 18.03 -22.33
CA PHE A 43 -20.16 19.39 -22.35
C PHE A 43 -18.88 19.50 -23.21
N GLY A 44 -18.45 18.43 -23.89
CA GLY A 44 -17.28 18.45 -24.77
C GLY A 44 -15.94 18.71 -24.05
N CYS A 45 -15.89 18.55 -22.73
CA CYS A 45 -14.71 18.80 -21.89
C CYS A 45 -13.93 17.51 -21.55
N LEU A 46 -14.11 16.45 -22.35
CA LEU A 46 -13.54 15.13 -22.08
C LEU A 46 -12.02 15.14 -22.29
N HIS A 47 -11.26 14.73 -21.28
CA HIS A 47 -9.80 14.60 -21.43
C HIS A 47 -9.46 13.32 -22.19
N GLU A 48 -8.36 13.31 -22.96
CA GLU A 48 -7.97 12.16 -23.79
C GLU A 48 -7.77 10.87 -22.95
N SER A 49 -7.26 11.01 -21.72
CA SER A 49 -7.12 9.89 -20.77
C SER A 49 -8.46 9.32 -20.28
N GLU A 50 -9.51 10.14 -20.23
CA GLU A 50 -10.86 9.73 -19.80
C GLU A 50 -11.57 8.89 -20.88
N LYS A 51 -11.15 9.00 -22.15
CA LYS A 51 -11.67 8.19 -23.25
C LYS A 51 -11.41 6.70 -23.05
N TYR A 52 -10.27 6.34 -22.47
CA TYR A 52 -9.92 4.95 -22.16
C TYR A 52 -10.77 4.37 -21.02
N LEU A 53 -11.33 5.23 -20.16
CA LEU A 53 -12.23 4.88 -19.07
C LEU A 53 -13.68 4.64 -19.54
N THR A 54 -13.84 3.97 -20.69
CA THR A 54 -15.16 3.63 -21.24
C THR A 54 -15.81 2.49 -20.43
N ARG A 55 -17.15 2.49 -20.33
CA ARG A 55 -17.96 1.45 -19.63
C ARG A 55 -17.60 0.00 -20.00
N ARG A 56 -17.09 -0.21 -21.22
CA ARG A 56 -16.65 -1.51 -21.76
C ARG A 56 -15.27 -1.95 -21.26
N ASN A 57 -14.35 -1.02 -21.05
CA ASN A 57 -12.96 -1.29 -20.64
C ASN A 57 -12.75 -1.12 -19.14
N LEU A 58 -13.66 -0.41 -18.46
CA LEU A 58 -13.65 -0.20 -17.02
C LEU A 58 -13.55 -1.48 -16.17
N PRO A 59 -14.31 -2.57 -16.43
CA PRO A 59 -14.17 -3.80 -15.66
C PRO A 59 -12.81 -4.48 -15.85
N PHE A 60 -12.24 -4.39 -17.06
CA PHE A 60 -10.90 -4.90 -17.35
C PHE A 60 -9.82 -4.10 -16.61
N LEU A 61 -9.95 -2.77 -16.60
CA LEU A 61 -9.06 -1.88 -15.85
C LEU A 61 -9.12 -2.15 -14.35
N LEU A 62 -10.32 -2.37 -13.81
CA LEU A 62 -10.54 -2.70 -12.40
C LEU A 62 -9.94 -4.07 -12.03
N GLY A 63 -10.05 -5.05 -12.93
CA GLY A 63 -9.42 -6.37 -12.78
C GLY A 63 -7.90 -6.28 -12.73
N LEU A 64 -7.29 -5.51 -13.64
CA LEU A 64 -5.85 -5.23 -13.64
C LEU A 64 -5.40 -4.48 -12.38
N ALA A 65 -6.20 -3.51 -11.91
CA ALA A 65 -5.97 -2.81 -10.65
C ALA A 65 -5.97 -3.78 -9.46
N PHE A 66 -6.88 -4.74 -9.45
CA PHE A 66 -6.97 -5.74 -8.39
C PHE A 66 -5.77 -6.69 -8.40
N ILE A 67 -5.39 -7.20 -9.58
CA ILE A 67 -4.23 -8.07 -9.74
C ILE A 67 -2.94 -7.35 -9.33
N SER A 68 -2.74 -6.12 -9.80
CA SER A 68 -1.57 -5.31 -9.45
C SER A 68 -1.52 -4.97 -7.96
N ALA A 69 -2.66 -4.73 -7.32
CA ALA A 69 -2.74 -4.54 -5.88
C ALA A 69 -2.39 -5.82 -5.11
N PHE A 70 -2.91 -6.98 -5.53
CA PHE A 70 -2.61 -8.27 -4.92
C PHE A 70 -1.12 -8.59 -5.00
N ILE A 71 -0.54 -8.44 -6.18
CA ILE A 71 0.90 -8.62 -6.40
C ILE A 71 1.69 -7.62 -5.54
N GLY A 72 1.36 -6.33 -5.60
CA GLY A 72 2.04 -5.30 -4.82
C GLY A 72 1.96 -5.50 -3.30
N GLN A 73 0.92 -6.18 -2.81
CA GLN A 73 0.77 -6.55 -1.41
C GLN A 73 1.69 -7.71 -1.02
N ILE A 74 1.85 -8.71 -1.88
CA ILE A 74 2.82 -9.82 -1.69
C ILE A 74 4.24 -9.26 -1.59
N PHE A 75 4.58 -8.24 -2.41
CA PHE A 75 5.89 -7.58 -2.37
C PHE A 75 6.06 -6.56 -1.23
N GLY A 76 5.00 -6.24 -0.48
CA GLY A 76 5.06 -5.27 0.62
C GLY A 76 5.31 -3.81 0.18
N LEU A 77 5.22 -3.52 -1.12
CA LEU A 77 5.45 -2.18 -1.68
C LEU A 77 4.16 -1.34 -1.76
N GLY A 78 2.99 -1.98 -1.66
CA GLY A 78 1.69 -1.36 -1.89
C GLY A 78 1.39 -1.27 -3.39
N GLY A 79 0.15 -1.60 -3.78
CA GLY A 79 -0.27 -1.74 -5.19
C GLY A 79 -0.05 -0.52 -6.10
N GLY A 80 0.23 0.66 -5.53
CA GLY A 80 0.50 1.90 -6.26
C GLY A 80 1.76 1.85 -7.15
N PHE A 81 2.75 1.00 -6.83
CA PHE A 81 3.97 0.88 -7.65
C PHE A 81 3.69 0.37 -9.07
N ILE A 82 2.76 -0.58 -9.21
CA ILE A 82 2.38 -1.15 -10.52
C ILE A 82 1.25 -0.33 -11.15
N TYR A 83 0.30 0.13 -10.34
CA TYR A 83 -0.86 0.88 -10.81
C TYR A 83 -0.49 2.28 -11.34
N GLY A 84 0.53 2.92 -10.76
CA GLY A 84 1.05 4.22 -11.19
C GLY A 84 1.50 4.27 -12.65
N PRO A 85 2.52 3.49 -13.07
CA PRO A 85 2.98 3.48 -14.46
C PRO A 85 1.89 3.03 -15.44
N MET A 86 0.99 2.14 -15.02
CA MET A 86 -0.14 1.72 -15.83
C MET A 86 -1.08 2.90 -16.17
N LEU A 87 -1.41 3.75 -15.20
CA LEU A 87 -2.20 4.96 -15.43
C LEU A 87 -1.46 5.98 -16.30
N LEU A 88 -0.13 6.09 -16.17
CA LEU A 88 0.68 6.95 -17.03
C LEU A 88 0.70 6.46 -18.49
N MET A 89 0.74 5.14 -18.72
CA MET A 89 0.62 4.55 -20.06
C MET A 89 -0.73 4.82 -20.72
N LEU A 90 -1.78 5.02 -19.92
CA LEU A 90 -3.12 5.43 -20.37
C LEU A 90 -3.24 6.95 -20.62
N GLY A 91 -2.14 7.70 -20.46
CA GLY A 91 -2.11 9.14 -20.69
C GLY A 91 -2.69 10.00 -19.56
N VAL A 92 -2.92 9.43 -18.37
CA VAL A 92 -3.45 10.18 -17.21
C VAL A 92 -2.39 11.16 -16.70
N ASN A 93 -2.82 12.37 -16.33
CA ASN A 93 -1.95 13.40 -15.78
C ASN A 93 -1.17 12.88 -14.53
N PRO A 94 0.17 13.01 -14.50
CA PRO A 94 1.01 12.47 -13.42
C PRO A 94 0.67 13.01 -12.02
N ILE A 95 0.10 14.21 -11.93
CA ILE A 95 -0.33 14.80 -10.65
C ILE A 95 -1.50 14.01 -10.05
N VAL A 96 -2.45 13.61 -10.90
CA VAL A 96 -3.61 12.80 -10.49
C VAL A 96 -3.16 11.38 -10.16
N VAL A 97 -2.31 10.79 -11.02
CA VAL A 97 -1.79 9.43 -10.80
C VAL A 97 -1.03 9.32 -9.48
N SER A 98 -0.15 10.28 -9.17
CA SER A 98 0.60 10.27 -7.91
C SER A 98 -0.32 10.36 -6.69
N SER A 99 -1.37 11.19 -6.78
CA SER A 99 -2.37 11.33 -5.71
C SER A 99 -3.14 10.03 -5.49
N THR A 100 -3.57 9.39 -6.58
CA THR A 100 -4.25 8.08 -6.54
C THR A 100 -3.36 6.98 -5.95
N CYS A 101 -2.08 6.94 -6.31
CA CYS A 101 -1.13 5.97 -5.76
C CYS A 101 -0.93 6.15 -4.25
N LEU A 102 -0.84 7.40 -3.78
CA LEU A 102 -0.73 7.68 -2.35
C LEU A 102 -2.00 7.27 -1.60
N TYR A 103 -3.17 7.54 -2.18
CA TYR A 103 -4.45 7.10 -1.63
C TYR A 103 -4.51 5.57 -1.49
N LEU A 104 -4.07 4.82 -2.50
CA LEU A 104 -4.00 3.35 -2.44
C LEU A 104 -3.08 2.85 -1.33
N ILE A 105 -1.91 3.48 -1.15
CA ILE A 105 -0.95 3.11 -0.10
C ILE A 105 -1.52 3.37 1.30
N ILE A 106 -2.12 4.55 1.51
CA ILE A 106 -2.73 4.92 2.80
C ILE A 106 -3.91 3.98 3.12
N PHE A 107 -4.75 3.70 2.12
CA PHE A 107 -5.88 2.81 2.30
C PHE A 107 -5.45 1.38 2.67
N SER A 108 -4.46 0.83 1.96
CA SER A 108 -3.88 -0.48 2.27
C SER A 108 -3.25 -0.52 3.67
N GLY A 109 -2.43 0.47 4.02
CA GLY A 109 -1.82 0.56 5.35
C GLY A 109 -2.86 0.72 6.47
N GLY A 110 -3.91 1.51 6.24
CA GLY A 110 -5.04 1.67 7.16
C GLY A 110 -5.81 0.36 7.37
N ALA A 111 -6.03 -0.41 6.30
CA ALA A 111 -6.65 -1.74 6.40
C ALA A 111 -5.82 -2.71 7.24
N SER A 112 -4.49 -2.74 7.04
CA SER A 112 -3.59 -3.55 7.87
C SER A 112 -3.62 -3.11 9.34
N MET A 113 -3.55 -1.80 9.61
CA MET A 113 -3.63 -1.26 10.96
C MET A 113 -4.96 -1.64 11.63
N PHE A 114 -6.07 -1.54 10.91
CA PHE A 114 -7.39 -1.93 11.40
C PHE A 114 -7.45 -3.42 11.75
N MET A 115 -6.89 -4.30 10.90
CA MET A 115 -6.81 -5.72 11.22
C MET A 115 -6.00 -5.97 12.50
N PHE A 116 -4.81 -5.38 12.64
CA PHE A 116 -4.00 -5.55 13.84
C PHE A 116 -4.67 -5.02 15.12
N LEU A 117 -5.47 -3.95 15.01
CA LEU A 117 -6.30 -3.44 16.09
C LEU A 117 -7.37 -4.46 16.51
N VAL A 118 -8.06 -5.08 15.54
CA VAL A 118 -9.10 -6.09 15.79
C VAL A 118 -8.53 -7.34 16.47
N PHE A 119 -7.33 -7.78 16.10
CA PHE A 119 -6.68 -8.93 16.75
C PHE A 119 -6.15 -8.64 18.16
N GLY A 120 -6.20 -7.38 18.62
CA GLY A 120 -5.83 -7.02 20.00
C GLY A 120 -4.36 -7.28 20.36
N LYS A 121 -3.50 -7.60 19.38
CA LYS A 121 -2.05 -7.83 19.55
C LYS A 121 -1.25 -6.51 19.61
N LEU A 122 -1.93 -5.36 19.60
CA LEU A 122 -1.30 -4.05 19.57
C LEU A 122 -0.95 -3.56 20.99
N ASN A 123 0.35 -3.50 21.30
CA ASN A 123 0.83 -2.72 22.44
C ASN A 123 0.78 -1.23 22.10
N TRP A 124 -0.26 -0.53 22.55
CA TRP A 124 -0.52 0.88 22.23
C TRP A 124 0.70 1.79 22.42
N THR A 125 1.42 1.65 23.53
CA THR A 125 2.60 2.47 23.84
C THR A 125 3.72 2.27 22.83
N TYR A 126 3.95 1.01 22.43
CA TYR A 126 4.99 0.67 21.46
C TYR A 126 4.62 1.11 20.04
N THR A 127 3.37 0.90 19.64
CA THR A 127 2.88 1.30 18.32
C THR A 127 2.88 2.82 18.14
N LEU A 128 2.49 3.59 19.16
CA LEU A 128 2.54 5.05 19.11
C LEU A 128 3.97 5.56 18.98
N TRP A 129 4.91 4.97 19.74
CA TRP A 129 6.32 5.31 19.63
C TRP A 129 6.84 5.04 18.21
N LEU A 130 6.60 3.84 17.68
CA LEU A 130 6.96 3.49 16.30
C LEU A 130 6.31 4.42 15.26
N ALA A 131 5.02 4.72 15.39
CA ALA A 131 4.30 5.60 14.48
C ALA A 131 4.92 7.01 14.44
N LEU A 132 5.36 7.54 15.59
CA LEU A 132 6.03 8.83 15.66
C LEU A 132 7.40 8.79 14.98
N PHE A 133 8.23 7.80 15.29
CA PHE A 133 9.57 7.69 14.69
C PHE A 133 9.51 7.45 13.18
N THR A 134 8.60 6.58 12.73
CA THR A 134 8.39 6.31 11.30
C THR A 134 7.81 7.53 10.60
N GLY A 135 6.83 8.21 11.19
CA GLY A 135 6.27 9.45 10.65
C GLY A 135 7.33 10.53 10.48
N LEU A 136 8.15 10.77 11.50
CA LEU A 136 9.28 11.72 11.42
C LEU A 136 10.29 11.31 10.34
N GLY A 137 10.63 10.02 10.26
CA GLY A 137 11.52 9.48 9.23
C GLY A 137 10.99 9.70 7.81
N VAL A 138 9.70 9.45 7.57
CA VAL A 138 9.04 9.67 6.28
C VAL A 138 9.03 11.15 5.91
N ILE A 139 8.71 12.04 6.85
CA ILE A 139 8.70 13.50 6.62
C ILE A 139 10.11 13.99 6.27
N LEU A 140 11.12 13.60 7.04
CA LEU A 140 12.51 13.97 6.79
C LEU A 140 12.99 13.42 5.45
N GLY A 141 12.70 12.15 5.14
CA GLY A 141 13.03 11.53 3.85
C GLY A 141 12.40 12.26 2.67
N LEU A 142 11.10 12.56 2.73
CA LEU A 142 10.40 13.33 1.72
C LEU A 142 10.97 14.74 1.56
N PHE A 143 11.33 15.40 2.67
CA PHE A 143 11.92 16.73 2.64
C PHE A 143 13.30 16.73 1.97
N VAL A 144 14.16 15.76 2.33
CA VAL A 144 15.48 15.57 1.72
C VAL A 144 15.33 15.29 0.22
N ILE A 145 14.48 14.34 -0.16
CA ILE A 145 14.26 13.99 -1.58
C ILE A 145 13.74 15.20 -2.36
N LYS A 146 12.76 15.95 -1.84
CA LYS A 146 12.27 17.17 -2.51
C LYS A 146 13.37 18.22 -2.69
N ARG A 147 14.23 18.41 -1.68
CA ARG A 147 15.34 19.36 -1.73
C ARG A 147 16.41 18.92 -2.73
N VAL A 148 16.73 17.63 -2.77
CA VAL A 148 17.65 17.02 -3.74
C VAL A 148 17.08 17.16 -5.16
N MET A 149 15.80 16.87 -5.38
CA MET A 149 15.15 17.06 -6.68
C MET A 149 15.24 18.51 -7.18
N LYS A 150 15.06 19.49 -6.28
CA LYS A 150 15.17 20.92 -6.62
C LYS A 150 16.60 21.35 -7.00
N GLN A 151 17.61 20.75 -6.37
CA GLN A 151 19.03 21.06 -6.60
C GLN A 151 19.57 20.42 -7.89
N TYR A 152 19.26 19.15 -8.15
CA TYR A 152 20.01 18.39 -9.16
C TYR A 152 19.37 18.35 -10.56
N LYS A 153 18.07 18.65 -10.74
CA LYS A 153 17.33 18.61 -12.04
C LYS A 153 17.54 17.35 -12.92
N ARG A 154 18.23 16.32 -12.43
CA ARG A 154 18.61 15.07 -13.12
C ARG A 154 18.02 13.90 -12.32
N PRO A 155 17.08 13.12 -12.88
CA PRO A 155 16.37 12.07 -12.15
C PRO A 155 17.25 10.86 -11.78
N SER A 156 18.41 10.68 -12.42
CA SER A 156 19.31 9.54 -12.19
C SER A 156 19.93 9.51 -10.78
N LEU A 157 20.18 10.67 -10.17
CA LEU A 157 20.75 10.76 -8.82
C LEU A 157 19.75 10.33 -7.73
N VAL A 158 18.45 10.52 -7.96
CA VAL A 158 17.39 10.07 -7.05
C VAL A 158 17.28 8.55 -7.07
N ALA A 159 17.34 7.94 -8.25
CA ALA A 159 17.34 6.49 -8.38
C ALA A 159 18.55 5.86 -7.69
N PHE A 160 19.73 6.48 -7.79
CA PHE A 160 20.94 6.02 -7.10
C PHE A 160 20.83 6.13 -5.58
N ALA A 161 20.26 7.22 -5.06
CA ALA A 161 20.02 7.39 -3.63
C ALA A 161 19.01 6.37 -3.06
N LEU A 162 17.93 6.10 -3.79
CA LEU A 162 16.95 5.06 -3.42
C LEU A 162 17.57 3.67 -3.46
N ALA A 163 18.38 3.37 -4.47
CA ALA A 163 19.11 2.09 -4.56
C ALA A 163 20.05 1.89 -3.36
N LEU A 164 20.81 2.92 -2.98
CA LEU A 164 21.66 2.88 -1.79
C LEU A 164 20.85 2.67 -0.52
N ALA A 165 19.71 3.35 -0.36
CA ALA A 165 18.83 3.16 0.79
C ALA A 165 18.30 1.73 0.89
N ILE A 166 17.93 1.11 -0.23
CA ILE A 166 17.50 -0.28 -0.29
C ILE A 166 18.65 -1.22 0.09
N ILE A 167 19.86 -1.01 -0.45
CA ILE A 167 21.05 -1.81 -0.13
C ILE A 167 21.35 -1.76 1.37
N ILE A 168 21.31 -0.57 1.97
CA ILE A 168 21.54 -0.38 3.41
C ILE A 168 20.44 -1.08 4.22
N SER A 169 19.17 -0.95 3.81
CA SER A 169 18.04 -1.61 4.48
C SER A 169 18.14 -3.13 4.43
N ILE A 170 18.55 -3.70 3.29
CA ILE A 170 18.78 -5.14 3.13
C ILE A 170 19.94 -5.58 4.01
N GLY A 171 21.07 -4.85 4.00
CA GLY A 171 22.23 -5.15 4.83
C GLY A 171 21.90 -5.18 6.33
N PHE A 172 21.14 -4.18 6.80
CA PHE A 172 20.69 -4.12 8.19
C PHE A 172 19.73 -5.26 8.56
N SER A 173 18.80 -5.61 7.65
CA SER A 173 17.84 -6.70 7.86
C SER A 173 18.51 -8.09 7.90
N ILE A 174 19.50 -8.32 7.03
CA ILE A 174 20.30 -9.56 7.05
C ILE A 174 21.12 -9.63 8.34
N PHE A 175 21.77 -8.54 8.73
CA PHE A 175 22.54 -8.50 9.98
C PHE A 175 21.67 -8.76 11.20
N GLY A 176 20.48 -8.14 11.26
CA GLY A 176 19.48 -8.39 12.29
C GLY A 176 19.02 -9.85 12.32
N SER A 177 18.67 -10.41 11.16
CA SER A 177 18.25 -11.81 11.02
C SER A 177 19.33 -12.81 11.46
N VAL A 178 20.58 -12.61 11.05
CA VAL A 178 21.71 -13.47 11.44
C VAL A 178 21.95 -13.38 12.96
N ARG A 179 21.82 -12.19 13.56
CA ARG A 179 21.94 -12.01 15.01
C ARG A 179 20.81 -12.72 15.75
N SER A 180 19.56 -12.57 15.28
CA SER A 180 18.40 -13.25 15.86
C SER A 180 18.53 -14.77 15.79
N LEU A 181 19.00 -15.31 14.65
CA LEU A 181 19.27 -16.74 14.49
C LEU A 181 20.37 -17.23 15.44
N LYS A 182 21.47 -16.49 15.58
CA LYS A 182 22.54 -16.84 16.54
C LYS A 182 22.05 -16.85 17.98
N VAL A 183 21.17 -15.92 18.35
CA VAL A 183 20.57 -15.87 19.69
C VAL A 183 19.58 -17.02 19.91
N GLN A 184 18.82 -17.43 18.90
CA GLN A 184 17.89 -18.57 19.00
C GLN A 184 18.64 -19.91 19.09
N VAL A 185 19.68 -20.09 18.27
CA VAL A 185 20.57 -21.27 18.33
C VAL A 185 21.31 -21.36 19.66
N ALA A 186 21.71 -20.22 20.25
CA ALA A 186 22.36 -20.21 21.57
C ALA A 186 21.41 -20.52 22.74
N ASN A 187 20.09 -20.49 22.52
CA ASN A 187 19.07 -20.77 23.53
C ASN A 187 18.35 -22.12 23.31
N ASP A 188 18.84 -23.00 22.42
CA ASP A 188 18.27 -24.33 22.12
C ASP A 188 16.73 -24.31 21.88
N ILE A 189 16.25 -23.31 21.14
CA ILE A 189 14.83 -23.17 20.79
C ILE A 189 14.60 -23.80 19.41
N ASP A 190 13.71 -24.79 19.32
CA ASP A 190 13.33 -25.45 18.06
C ASP A 190 12.73 -24.45 17.05
N ILE A 191 13.53 -24.07 16.05
CA ILE A 191 13.19 -23.08 15.00
C ILE A 191 12.21 -23.65 13.95
N MET A 192 11.95 -24.97 13.99
CA MET A 192 11.08 -25.68 13.05
C MET A 192 9.65 -25.85 13.55
N GLN A 193 9.40 -25.62 14.84
CA GLN A 193 8.05 -25.61 15.39
C GLN A 193 7.47 -24.21 15.13
N GLY A 194 6.88 -24.02 13.94
CA GLY A 194 6.05 -22.85 13.71
C GLY A 194 4.94 -22.85 14.75
N ASP A 195 4.84 -21.78 15.54
CA ASP A 195 3.70 -21.59 16.45
C ASP A 195 2.41 -21.88 15.66
N PRO A 196 1.54 -22.78 16.14
CA PRO A 196 0.29 -23.04 15.46
C PRO A 196 -0.44 -21.69 15.32
N ILE A 197 -0.88 -21.38 14.12
CA ILE A 197 -1.60 -20.14 13.81
C ILE A 197 -3.06 -20.24 14.35
N CYS A 198 -3.24 -20.91 15.49
CA CYS A 198 -4.48 -21.09 16.23
C CYS A 198 -4.20 -20.87 17.71
#